data_AF-B0DNF1-F1
#
_entry.id   AF-B0DNF1-F1
#
_cell.length_a   1.000
_cell.length_b   1.000
_cell.length_c   1.000
_cell.angle_alpha   90.00
_cell.angle_beta   90.00
_cell.angle_gamma   90.00
#
_symmetry.space_group_name_H-M   'P 1'
#
loop_
_entity.id
_entity.type
_entity.pdbx_description
1 polymer ?
#
loop_
_entity_poly.entity_id
_entity_poly.type
_entity_poly.pdbx_seq_one_letter_code
_entity_poly.pdbx_strand_id
1 'polypeptide(L)'
;MTNSQLALTEVEEHKFPCPVCLVPGDQLVNLSTDFPLRTSSEMERIYQSTKDLNIGQTDEILKAFGLRDVEAISWDRLHADHGGLFSDHIWEEVKIDAIPPWSGLNHFNSIIKTGEFSDGSKYENMSKVNGFESHFLKNKFNREKILIFSIHNIFTKDGCPRGYQLLKLMCSYLELDMYASLTVHTETTIQNGRKELLVFEKEVQKYMELNPSKSWSFPKAHTHKHMFNDVQRKGATQNYNTKPNEKCHGAFNNSYKFITNFKNVAPQILRFDHADLVATMIRDDIDYLDQSLSQANISSEDRATTWKIIGTDHVSLGSPCTPISFSELE
;
A
#
# COMPACT_ATOMS: atom_id res chain seq x y z
N MET A 1 20.29 11.61 14.86
CA MET A 1 19.68 10.70 13.88
C MET A 1 19.13 11.56 12.77
N THR A 2 19.94 11.76 11.73
CA THR A 2 19.58 12.54 10.54
C THR A 2 18.53 11.76 9.77
N ASN A 3 17.31 12.32 9.70
CA ASN A 3 16.25 11.82 8.85
C ASN A 3 16.70 11.94 7.38
N SER A 4 17.12 10.84 6.76
CA SER A 4 17.21 10.75 5.30
C SER A 4 15.82 10.42 4.78
N GLN A 5 15.00 11.45 4.51
CA GLN A 5 13.84 11.28 3.66
C GLN A 5 14.33 10.91 2.24
N LEU A 6 13.89 9.75 1.75
CA LEU A 6 14.16 9.26 0.41
C LEU A 6 13.42 10.12 -0.61
N ALA A 7 14.10 11.12 -1.15
CA ALA A 7 13.68 11.81 -2.35
C ALA A 7 14.62 11.41 -3.50
N LEU A 8 14.22 10.43 -4.31
CA LEU A 8 14.80 10.17 -5.64
C LEU A 8 14.25 11.18 -6.66
N THR A 9 14.34 12.46 -6.32
CA THR A 9 13.96 13.58 -7.19
C THR A 9 15.23 14.33 -7.54
N GLU A 10 15.85 13.92 -8.64
CA GLU A 10 16.58 14.76 -9.61
C GLU A 10 17.35 13.85 -10.55
N VAL A 11 16.82 13.71 -11.78
CA VAL A 11 17.42 12.95 -12.89
C VAL A 11 18.65 13.68 -13.44
N GLU A 12 18.80 14.98 -13.15
CA GLU A 12 19.72 15.87 -13.85
C GLU A 12 21.20 15.73 -13.44
N GLU A 13 21.52 15.10 -12.30
CA GLU A 13 22.92 15.01 -11.81
C GLU A 13 23.61 13.64 -12.00
N HIS A 14 22.90 12.60 -12.46
CA HIS A 14 23.45 11.23 -12.51
C HIS A 14 23.35 10.58 -13.90
N LYS A 15 24.47 10.02 -14.38
CA LYS A 15 24.53 9.31 -15.68
C LYS A 15 23.67 8.05 -15.71
N PHE A 16 23.61 7.34 -14.58
CA PHE A 16 22.89 6.07 -14.42
C PHE A 16 21.98 6.12 -13.19
N PRO A 17 20.78 6.72 -13.30
CA PRO A 17 19.98 7.09 -12.13
C PRO A 17 19.20 5.92 -11.50
N CYS A 18 19.14 4.75 -12.14
CA CYS A 18 18.54 3.56 -11.52
C CYS A 18 19.49 2.97 -10.45
N PRO A 19 18.99 2.62 -9.26
CA PRO A 19 19.80 1.98 -8.21
C PRO A 19 20.06 0.48 -8.46
N VAL A 20 19.38 -0.15 -9.43
CA VAL A 20 19.48 -1.61 -9.68
C VAL A 20 20.28 -1.93 -10.94
N CYS A 21 20.19 -1.12 -12.00
CA CYS A 21 20.91 -1.34 -13.25
C CYS A 21 21.58 -0.05 -13.78
N LEU A 22 22.46 -0.21 -14.76
CA LEU A 22 23.19 0.86 -15.43
C LEU A 22 22.43 1.41 -16.64
N VAL A 23 21.13 1.71 -16.47
CA VAL A 23 20.33 2.38 -17.52
C VAL A 23 20.74 3.86 -17.64
N PRO A 24 21.02 4.35 -18.86
CA PRO A 24 21.24 5.78 -19.09
C PRO A 24 20.01 6.64 -18.75
N GLY A 25 20.23 7.87 -18.30
CA GLY A 25 19.13 8.78 -17.89
C GLY A 25 18.10 9.10 -18.99
N ASP A 26 18.50 9.04 -20.27
CA ASP A 26 17.63 9.23 -21.44
C ASP A 26 16.84 7.96 -21.83
N GLN A 27 17.14 6.81 -21.22
CA GLN A 27 16.52 5.52 -21.53
C GLN A 27 15.68 4.96 -20.38
N LEU A 28 15.33 5.77 -19.39
CA LEU A 28 14.55 5.29 -18.24
C LEU A 28 13.15 4.79 -18.60
N VAL A 29 12.57 5.31 -19.69
CA VAL A 29 11.28 4.85 -20.23
C VAL A 29 11.37 3.46 -20.85
N ASN A 30 12.57 3.02 -21.24
CA ASN A 30 12.77 1.73 -21.88
C ASN A 30 12.75 0.60 -20.83
N LEU A 31 11.65 -0.14 -20.79
CA LEU A 31 11.44 -1.27 -19.90
C LEU A 31 11.65 -2.62 -20.60
N SER A 32 11.74 -2.62 -21.92
CA SER A 32 11.93 -3.80 -22.74
C SER A 32 13.40 -4.23 -22.79
N THR A 33 14.32 -3.26 -22.79
CA THR A 33 15.77 -3.51 -22.88
C THR A 33 16.35 -3.89 -21.54
N ASP A 34 17.30 -4.82 -21.55
CA ASP A 34 18.07 -5.19 -20.38
C ASP A 34 19.37 -4.39 -20.32
N PHE A 35 19.60 -3.75 -19.18
CA PHE A 35 20.83 -3.03 -18.88
C PHE A 35 21.66 -3.82 -17.86
N PRO A 36 22.99 -3.69 -17.87
CA PRO A 36 23.86 -4.36 -16.90
C PRO A 36 23.40 -4.07 -15.46
N LEU A 37 23.26 -5.13 -14.66
CA LEU A 37 22.89 -5.00 -13.25
C LEU A 37 24.08 -4.50 -12.44
N ARG A 38 23.79 -3.71 -11.40
CA ARG A 38 24.79 -3.33 -10.41
C ARG A 38 25.06 -4.51 -9.50
N THR A 39 26.33 -4.78 -9.23
CA THR A 39 26.73 -5.81 -8.26
C THR A 39 27.36 -5.17 -7.03
N SER A 40 27.10 -5.74 -5.84
CA SER A 40 27.71 -5.23 -4.61
C SER A 40 29.22 -5.20 -4.68
N SER A 41 29.85 -6.20 -5.31
CA SER A 41 31.30 -6.28 -5.46
C SER A 41 31.89 -5.18 -6.36
N GLU A 42 31.19 -4.78 -7.42
CA GLU A 42 31.62 -3.65 -8.27
C GLU A 42 31.41 -2.32 -7.56
N MET A 43 30.27 -2.16 -6.91
CA MET A 43 29.90 -0.94 -6.19
C MET A 43 30.83 -0.70 -5.00
N GLU A 44 31.16 -1.76 -4.26
CA GLU A 44 32.16 -1.72 -3.19
C GLU A 44 33.54 -1.38 -3.75
N ARG A 45 33.97 -1.99 -4.86
CA ARG A 45 35.26 -1.66 -5.48
C ARG A 45 35.37 -0.19 -5.87
N ILE A 46 34.30 0.36 -6.45
CA ILE A 46 34.23 1.79 -6.81
C ILE A 46 34.30 2.65 -5.54
N TYR A 47 33.53 2.32 -4.51
CA TYR A 47 33.56 3.04 -3.24
C TYR A 47 34.93 2.99 -2.55
N GLN A 48 35.59 1.83 -2.53
CA GLN A 48 36.93 1.69 -1.95
C GLN A 48 37.96 2.51 -2.73
N SER A 49 37.80 2.66 -4.05
CA SER A 49 38.69 3.48 -4.88
C SER A 49 38.60 4.99 -4.61
N THR A 50 37.53 5.45 -3.94
CA THR A 50 37.33 6.87 -3.62
C THR A 50 37.72 7.24 -2.18
N LYS A 51 38.11 6.27 -1.34
CA LYS A 51 38.40 6.52 0.09
C LYS A 51 39.58 7.46 0.33
N ASP A 52 40.57 7.45 -0.56
CA ASP A 52 41.78 8.27 -0.44
C ASP A 52 41.67 9.60 -1.22
N LEU A 53 40.51 9.87 -1.84
CA LEU A 53 40.26 11.07 -2.63
C LEU A 53 39.62 12.18 -1.78
N ASN A 54 39.72 13.41 -2.27
CA ASN A 54 39.00 14.52 -1.63
C ASN A 54 37.49 14.44 -1.94
N ILE A 55 36.69 15.14 -1.13
CA ILE A 55 35.22 15.08 -1.19
C ILE A 55 34.67 15.41 -2.59
N GLY A 56 35.26 16.36 -3.32
CA GLY A 56 34.80 16.73 -4.67
C GLY A 56 35.09 15.66 -5.71
N GLN A 57 36.27 15.07 -5.69
CA GLN A 57 36.65 13.95 -6.58
C GLN A 57 35.86 12.69 -6.27
N THR A 58 35.61 12.42 -4.99
CA THR A 58 34.76 11.32 -4.53
C THR A 58 33.33 11.50 -5.04
N ASP A 59 32.73 12.68 -4.88
CA ASP A 59 31.38 12.97 -5.36
C ASP A 59 31.29 12.84 -6.89
N GLU A 60 32.28 13.35 -7.64
CA GLU A 60 32.32 13.23 -9.10
C GLU A 60 32.34 11.76 -9.59
N ILE A 61 33.16 10.92 -8.96
CA ILE A 61 33.24 9.49 -9.29
C ILE A 61 31.95 8.77 -8.89
N LEU A 62 31.44 8.99 -7.68
CA LEU A 62 30.22 8.33 -7.21
C LEU A 62 29.00 8.75 -8.05
N LYS A 63 28.87 10.04 -8.40
CA LYS A 63 27.83 10.56 -9.30
C LYS A 63 27.91 9.97 -10.70
N ALA A 64 29.12 9.75 -11.23
CA ALA A 64 29.31 9.12 -12.54
C ALA A 64 28.72 7.70 -12.58
N PHE A 65 28.73 7.00 -11.45
CA PHE A 65 28.11 5.68 -11.30
C PHE A 65 26.72 5.74 -10.66
N GLY A 66 26.13 6.91 -10.39
CA GLY A 66 24.82 7.02 -9.72
C GLY A 66 24.79 6.35 -8.33
N LEU A 67 25.95 6.24 -7.68
CA LEU A 67 26.10 5.67 -6.34
C LEU A 67 25.66 6.71 -5.30
N ARG A 68 24.68 6.33 -4.46
CA ARG A 68 24.38 7.00 -3.19
C ARG A 68 24.74 6.04 -2.06
N ASP A 69 25.06 6.56 -0.88
CA ASP A 69 25.35 5.77 0.32
C ASP A 69 24.05 5.16 0.89
N VAL A 70 23.49 4.19 0.16
CA VAL A 70 22.26 3.48 0.52
C VAL A 70 22.38 2.00 0.14
N GLU A 71 22.05 1.13 1.08
CA GLU A 71 21.98 -0.31 0.85
C GLU A 71 20.72 -0.70 0.06
N ALA A 72 20.85 -1.72 -0.77
CA ALA A 72 19.92 -2.14 -1.82
C ALA A 72 18.42 -1.96 -1.48
N ILE A 73 17.77 -1.05 -2.21
CA ILE A 73 16.35 -0.72 -2.05
C ILE A 73 15.49 -1.73 -2.82
N SER A 74 14.62 -2.46 -2.12
CA SER A 74 13.57 -3.25 -2.75
C SER A 74 12.58 -2.36 -3.49
N TRP A 75 11.95 -2.87 -4.55
CA TRP A 75 10.89 -2.16 -5.25
C TRP A 75 9.68 -1.94 -4.32
N ASP A 76 9.65 -0.82 -3.61
CA ASP A 76 8.55 -0.51 -2.72
C ASP A 76 7.35 0.01 -3.52
N ARG A 77 6.26 -0.76 -3.46
CA ARG A 77 5.01 -0.46 -4.18
C ARG A 77 4.35 0.84 -3.73
N LEU A 78 4.58 1.31 -2.50
CA LEU A 78 3.99 2.58 -2.09
C LEU A 78 4.69 3.75 -2.77
N HIS A 79 6.02 3.81 -2.67
CA HIS A 79 6.80 4.93 -3.19
C HIS A 79 7.06 4.86 -4.69
N ALA A 80 7.25 3.68 -5.28
CA ALA A 80 7.52 3.55 -6.71
C ALA A 80 6.24 3.65 -7.55
N ASP A 81 5.14 3.07 -7.08
CA ASP A 81 3.88 2.94 -7.82
C ASP A 81 2.93 4.10 -7.48
N HIS A 82 2.31 4.08 -6.30
CA HIS A 82 1.23 5.00 -5.93
C HIS A 82 1.69 6.44 -5.71
N GLY A 83 2.76 6.62 -4.93
CA GLY A 83 3.37 7.94 -4.72
C GLY A 83 4.18 8.37 -5.94
N GLY A 84 4.98 7.48 -6.50
CA GLY A 84 5.93 7.81 -7.56
C GLY A 84 5.33 7.95 -8.93
N LEU A 85 4.71 6.89 -9.44
CA LEU A 85 4.21 6.84 -10.80
C LEU A 85 2.82 7.49 -10.91
N PHE A 86 1.92 7.18 -9.98
CA PHE A 86 0.55 7.68 -10.03
C PHE A 86 0.43 9.14 -9.58
N SER A 87 0.75 9.44 -8.32
CA SER A 87 0.61 10.79 -7.75
C SER A 87 1.46 11.82 -8.50
N ASP A 88 2.76 11.58 -8.63
CA ASP A 88 3.69 12.59 -9.15
C ASP A 88 3.61 12.75 -10.68
N HIS A 89 2.99 11.81 -11.42
CA HIS A 89 3.08 11.82 -12.89
C HIS A 89 1.77 11.50 -13.63
N ILE A 90 1.10 10.39 -13.36
CA ILE A 90 -0.17 10.07 -14.05
C ILE A 90 -1.26 11.06 -13.66
N TRP A 91 -1.36 11.40 -12.36
CA TRP A 91 -2.39 12.28 -11.83
C TRP A 91 -2.25 13.72 -12.33
N GLU A 92 -1.02 14.24 -12.48
CA GLU A 92 -0.78 15.57 -13.06
C GLU A 92 -1.32 15.73 -14.48
N GLU A 93 -1.37 14.63 -15.23
CA GLU A 93 -1.89 14.60 -16.60
C GLU A 93 -3.42 14.57 -16.67
N VAL A 94 -4.09 14.20 -15.58
CA VAL A 94 -5.54 14.26 -15.46
C VAL A 94 -5.95 15.71 -15.20
N LYS A 95 -6.22 16.46 -16.26
CA LYS A 95 -6.76 17.83 -16.15
C LYS A 95 -8.14 17.81 -15.49
N ILE A 96 -8.20 18.17 -14.22
CA ILE A 96 -9.41 18.18 -13.39
C ILE A 96 -10.49 19.13 -13.94
N ASP A 97 -10.09 20.18 -14.65
CA ASP A 97 -11.02 21.15 -15.26
C ASP A 97 -11.89 20.53 -16.37
N ALA A 98 -11.50 19.37 -16.91
CA ALA A 98 -12.30 18.62 -17.88
C ALA A 98 -13.32 17.68 -17.22
N ILE A 99 -13.28 17.51 -15.89
CA ILE A 99 -14.22 16.66 -15.15
C ILE A 99 -15.47 17.49 -14.83
N PRO A 100 -16.65 17.15 -15.37
CA PRO A 100 -17.87 17.90 -15.10
C PRO A 100 -18.23 17.83 -13.61
N PRO A 101 -18.85 18.88 -13.05
CA PRO A 101 -19.29 18.88 -11.66
C PRO A 101 -20.35 17.78 -11.45
N TRP A 102 -20.12 16.90 -10.49
CA TRP A 102 -21.05 15.83 -10.15
C TRP A 102 -21.73 16.10 -8.81
N SER A 103 -23.06 16.17 -8.82
CA SER A 103 -23.87 16.40 -7.62
C SER A 103 -23.66 15.26 -6.60
N GLY A 104 -23.28 15.60 -5.37
CA GLY A 104 -23.10 14.65 -4.26
C GLY A 104 -21.67 14.12 -4.08
N LEU A 105 -20.74 14.50 -4.96
CA LEU A 105 -19.30 14.27 -4.81
C LEU A 105 -18.61 15.58 -4.47
N ASN A 106 -17.66 15.55 -3.53
CA ASN A 106 -16.81 16.71 -3.27
C ASN A 106 -16.02 17.02 -4.57
N HIS A 107 -15.97 18.30 -4.96
CA HIS A 107 -15.21 18.69 -6.14
C HIS A 107 -13.73 18.31 -5.94
N PHE A 108 -13.13 17.59 -6.89
CA PHE A 108 -11.72 17.19 -6.84
C PHE A 108 -10.77 18.37 -6.57
N ASN A 109 -11.09 19.57 -7.07
CA ASN A 109 -10.33 20.80 -6.76
C ASN A 109 -10.42 21.25 -5.28
N SER A 110 -11.54 21.00 -4.60
CA SER A 110 -11.71 21.34 -3.17
C SER A 110 -10.99 20.34 -2.27
N ILE A 111 -11.01 19.07 -2.68
CA ILE A 111 -10.33 17.92 -2.06
C ILE A 111 -8.80 18.09 -2.09
N ILE A 112 -8.27 18.66 -3.18
CA ILE A 112 -6.83 18.88 -3.37
C ILE A 112 -6.31 20.07 -2.58
N LYS A 113 -7.06 21.18 -2.55
CA LYS A 113 -6.65 22.41 -1.85
C LYS A 113 -6.65 22.27 -0.32
N THR A 114 -7.40 21.32 0.23
CA THR A 114 -7.44 21.06 1.67
C THR A 114 -6.24 20.26 2.18
N GLY A 115 -5.35 19.78 1.29
CA GLY A 115 -4.19 18.98 1.68
C GLY A 115 -4.57 17.61 2.25
N GLU A 116 -5.82 17.18 2.07
CA GLU A 116 -6.33 15.91 2.56
C GLU A 116 -5.71 14.69 1.84
N PHE A 117 -4.92 14.90 0.77
CA PHE A 117 -4.41 13.88 -0.16
C PHE A 117 -2.88 13.84 -0.25
N SER A 118 -2.16 14.10 0.84
CA SER A 118 -0.68 14.10 0.85
C SER A 118 -0.04 12.74 1.21
N ASP A 119 -0.82 11.66 1.22
CA ASP A 119 -0.42 10.35 1.74
C ASP A 119 -0.50 9.28 0.63
N GLY A 120 0.58 8.53 0.43
CA GLY A 120 0.70 7.45 -0.56
C GLY A 120 -0.43 6.41 -0.49
N SER A 121 -0.94 6.14 0.72
CA SER A 121 -2.05 5.19 0.93
C SER A 121 -3.39 5.70 0.38
N LYS A 122 -3.55 7.01 0.22
CA LYS A 122 -4.76 7.63 -0.36
C LYS A 122 -4.72 7.59 -1.88
N TYR A 123 -3.54 7.79 -2.49
CA TYR A 123 -3.34 7.61 -3.93
C TYR A 123 -3.59 6.17 -4.39
N GLU A 124 -3.29 5.19 -3.54
CA GLU A 124 -3.73 3.81 -3.72
C GLU A 124 -5.25 3.68 -3.77
N ASN A 125 -5.98 4.30 -2.85
CA ASN A 125 -7.44 4.27 -2.87
C ASN A 125 -8.05 4.98 -4.08
N MET A 126 -7.39 6.04 -4.57
CA MET A 126 -7.80 6.79 -5.77
C MET A 126 -7.57 6.03 -7.07
N SER A 127 -6.46 5.30 -7.14
CA SER A 127 -6.12 4.49 -8.31
C SER A 127 -6.88 3.17 -8.33
N LYS A 128 -7.07 2.51 -7.18
CA LYS A 128 -7.71 1.19 -7.11
C LYS A 128 -9.21 1.20 -7.32
N VAL A 129 -9.66 0.25 -8.12
CA VAL A 129 -11.04 -0.27 -8.13
C VAL A 129 -11.01 -1.68 -7.54
N ASN A 130 -10.85 -1.80 -6.22
CA ASN A 130 -11.08 -3.07 -5.55
C ASN A 130 -12.50 -3.09 -4.99
N GLY A 131 -13.42 -3.62 -5.80
CA GLY A 131 -14.70 -4.15 -5.36
C GLY A 131 -14.48 -5.57 -4.84
N PHE A 132 -14.34 -5.70 -3.52
CA PHE A 132 -14.86 -6.79 -2.68
C PHE A 132 -14.32 -6.55 -1.27
N GLU A 133 -15.09 -5.86 -0.44
CA GLU A 133 -15.02 -6.05 1.00
C GLU A 133 -16.45 -6.28 1.47
N SER A 134 -16.67 -7.51 1.93
CA SER A 134 -17.93 -7.97 2.51
C SER A 134 -18.15 -7.25 3.84
N HIS A 135 -19.20 -6.43 3.84
CA HIS A 135 -20.17 -6.16 4.90
C HIS A 135 -19.72 -6.13 6.38
N PHE A 136 -20.09 -5.02 7.02
CA PHE A 136 -20.38 -4.90 8.46
C PHE A 136 -19.21 -4.55 9.39
N LEU A 137 -18.72 -3.31 9.31
CA LEU A 137 -18.71 -2.35 10.44
C LEU A 137 -17.94 -1.06 10.09
N LYS A 138 -18.67 0.06 10.20
CA LYS A 138 -18.24 1.41 10.65
C LYS A 138 -17.27 2.23 9.79
N ASN A 139 -17.91 3.01 8.91
CA ASN A 139 -17.91 4.49 8.90
C ASN A 139 -16.59 5.27 8.83
N LYS A 140 -16.55 6.07 7.75
CA LYS A 140 -15.85 7.35 7.51
C LYS A 140 -14.54 7.21 6.69
N PHE A 141 -14.64 7.63 5.42
CA PHE A 141 -13.59 7.75 4.39
C PHE A 141 -13.26 6.51 3.54
N ASN A 142 -14.23 6.03 2.75
CA ASN A 142 -13.93 5.18 1.58
C ASN A 142 -14.77 5.62 0.36
N ARG A 143 -14.58 6.87 -0.08
CA ARG A 143 -15.28 7.47 -1.23
C ARG A 143 -14.40 7.64 -2.49
N GLU A 144 -13.29 6.93 -2.62
CA GLU A 144 -12.23 7.30 -3.60
C GLU A 144 -11.99 6.33 -4.77
N LYS A 145 -12.78 5.27 -4.94
CA LYS A 145 -12.47 4.18 -5.88
C LYS A 145 -13.10 4.29 -7.28
N ILE A 146 -12.98 5.41 -8.02
CA ILE A 146 -13.78 5.60 -9.27
C ILE A 146 -13.06 6.37 -10.39
N LEU A 147 -11.75 6.68 -10.35
CA LEU A 147 -11.19 7.64 -11.32
C LEU A 147 -11.35 7.19 -12.79
N ILE A 148 -10.96 5.96 -13.14
CA ILE A 148 -11.08 5.46 -14.53
C ILE A 148 -12.54 5.41 -14.98
N PHE A 149 -13.43 4.87 -14.13
CA PHE A 149 -14.88 4.86 -14.41
C PHE A 149 -15.48 6.26 -14.48
N SER A 150 -14.84 7.26 -13.91
CA SER A 150 -15.31 8.63 -13.98
C SER A 150 -14.97 9.31 -15.29
N ILE A 151 -13.79 9.01 -15.82
CA ILE A 151 -13.25 9.68 -17.01
C ILE A 151 -13.46 8.90 -18.31
N HIS A 152 -13.85 7.62 -18.26
CA HIS A 152 -14.00 6.76 -19.45
C HIS A 152 -14.98 7.31 -20.51
N ASN A 153 -16.08 7.94 -20.07
CA ASN A 153 -17.07 8.54 -20.96
C ASN A 153 -16.71 9.97 -21.39
N ILE A 154 -15.71 10.58 -20.75
CA ILE A 154 -15.27 11.95 -21.04
C ILE A 154 -14.15 11.92 -22.07
N PHE A 155 -13.17 11.04 -21.86
CA PHE A 155 -12.01 10.89 -22.72
C PHE A 155 -12.27 9.87 -23.82
N THR A 156 -13.16 10.25 -24.74
CA THR A 156 -13.44 9.45 -25.94
C THR A 156 -12.33 9.59 -26.97
N LYS A 157 -12.17 8.57 -27.82
CA LYS A 157 -11.16 8.56 -28.89
C LYS A 157 -11.28 9.76 -29.83
N ASP A 158 -12.52 10.13 -30.18
CA ASP A 158 -12.80 11.19 -31.14
C ASP A 158 -12.82 12.59 -30.48
N GLY A 159 -13.25 12.68 -29.22
CA GLY A 159 -13.35 13.95 -28.51
C GLY A 159 -12.03 14.41 -27.88
N CYS A 160 -11.23 13.48 -27.36
CA CYS A 160 -9.95 13.78 -26.73
C CYS A 160 -8.95 12.64 -26.96
N PRO A 161 -8.27 12.58 -28.11
CA PRO A 161 -7.30 11.53 -28.42
C PRO A 161 -6.19 11.39 -27.36
N ARG A 162 -5.70 12.53 -26.82
CA ARG A 162 -4.73 12.56 -25.71
C ARG A 162 -5.29 11.93 -24.44
N GLY A 163 -6.49 12.34 -24.02
CA GLY A 163 -7.14 11.80 -22.82
C GLY A 163 -7.48 10.31 -22.96
N TYR A 164 -7.87 9.88 -24.17
CA TYR A 164 -8.14 8.48 -24.46
C TYR A 164 -6.86 7.62 -24.39
N GLN A 165 -5.73 8.16 -24.85
CA GLN A 165 -4.44 7.49 -24.70
C GLN A 165 -3.98 7.47 -23.23
N LEU A 166 -4.22 8.54 -22.46
CA LEU A 166 -3.98 8.56 -21.01
C LEU A 166 -4.83 7.49 -20.29
N LEU A 167 -6.08 7.31 -20.69
CA LEU A 167 -6.95 6.25 -20.17
C LEU A 167 -6.36 4.86 -20.38
N LYS A 168 -5.84 4.57 -21.58
CA LYS A 168 -5.17 3.29 -21.86
C LYS A 168 -3.93 3.07 -21.00
N LEU A 169 -3.14 4.12 -20.83
CA LEU A 169 -1.98 4.12 -19.95
C LEU A 169 -2.39 3.83 -18.50
N MET A 170 -3.45 4.47 -18.01
CA MET A 170 -3.99 4.24 -16.67
C MET A 170 -4.54 2.82 -16.50
N CYS A 171 -5.21 2.26 -17.51
CA CYS A 171 -5.66 0.87 -17.47
C CYS A 171 -4.47 -0.09 -17.32
N SER A 172 -3.43 0.08 -18.14
CA SER A 172 -2.21 -0.74 -18.06
C SER A 172 -1.49 -0.58 -16.72
N TYR A 173 -1.44 0.65 -16.18
CA TYR A 173 -0.96 0.92 -14.82
C TYR A 173 -1.74 0.12 -13.76
N LEU A 174 -3.08 0.07 -13.83
CA LEU A 174 -3.87 -0.70 -12.87
C LEU A 174 -3.67 -2.21 -13.00
N GLU A 175 -3.50 -2.72 -14.22
CA GLU A 175 -3.18 -4.13 -14.43
C GLU A 175 -1.81 -4.48 -13.83
N LEU A 176 -0.81 -3.61 -14.00
CA LEU A 176 0.48 -3.75 -13.32
C LEU A 176 0.35 -3.72 -11.79
N ASP A 177 -0.39 -2.75 -11.24
CA ASP A 177 -0.62 -2.66 -9.79
C ASP A 177 -1.33 -3.91 -9.26
N MET A 178 -2.30 -4.45 -10.01
CA MET A 178 -2.99 -5.69 -9.69
C MET A 178 -1.98 -6.85 -9.60
N TYR A 179 -1.15 -7.05 -10.62
CA TYR A 179 -0.14 -8.11 -10.59
C TYR A 179 0.86 -7.91 -9.45
N ALA A 180 1.31 -6.68 -9.20
CA ALA A 180 2.22 -6.34 -8.11
C ALA A 180 1.59 -6.56 -6.72
N SER A 181 0.26 -6.51 -6.63
CA SER A 181 -0.50 -6.64 -5.38
C SER A 181 -0.75 -8.05 -4.91
N LEU A 182 -0.48 -9.05 -5.76
CA LEU A 182 -0.79 -10.43 -5.46
C LEU A 182 -0.01 -10.89 -4.21
N THR A 183 -0.73 -11.46 -3.25
CA THR A 183 -0.13 -12.04 -2.04
C THR A 183 0.60 -13.34 -2.34
N VAL A 184 0.19 -14.03 -3.41
CA VAL A 184 0.80 -15.26 -3.90
C VAL A 184 1.08 -15.10 -5.39
N HIS A 185 2.34 -15.23 -5.76
CA HIS A 185 2.78 -15.22 -7.15
C HIS A 185 3.03 -16.63 -7.65
N THR A 186 2.61 -16.90 -8.88
CA THR A 186 2.97 -18.09 -9.63
C THR A 186 3.86 -17.68 -10.80
N GLU A 187 4.54 -18.64 -11.41
CA GLU A 187 5.32 -18.39 -12.62
C GLU A 187 4.45 -17.74 -13.72
N THR A 188 3.21 -18.20 -13.85
CA THR A 188 2.23 -17.63 -14.80
C THR A 188 1.90 -16.17 -14.49
N THR A 189 1.62 -15.82 -13.23
CA THR A 189 1.27 -14.43 -12.88
C THR A 189 2.46 -13.49 -13.02
N ILE A 190 3.68 -13.96 -12.73
CA ILE A 190 4.92 -13.22 -12.97
C ILE A 190 5.12 -12.98 -14.47
N GLN A 191 4.97 -14.01 -15.29
CA GLN A 191 5.11 -13.89 -16.75
C GLN A 191 4.07 -12.95 -17.35
N ASN A 192 2.82 -13.01 -16.89
CA ASN A 192 1.77 -12.10 -17.35
C ASN A 192 2.05 -10.66 -16.93
N GLY A 193 2.48 -10.43 -15.70
CA GLY A 193 2.88 -9.10 -15.25
C GLY A 193 4.07 -8.54 -16.05
N ARG A 194 5.06 -9.37 -16.40
CA ARG A 194 6.17 -8.95 -17.30
C ARG A 194 5.69 -8.60 -18.70
N LYS A 195 4.67 -9.29 -19.23
CA LYS A 195 4.05 -8.93 -20.52
C LYS A 195 3.33 -7.58 -20.41
N GLU A 196 2.59 -7.38 -19.33
CA GLU A 196 1.87 -6.12 -19.11
C GLU A 196 2.82 -4.93 -18.95
N LEU A 197 4.02 -5.15 -18.41
CA LEU A 197 5.07 -4.13 -18.34
C LEU A 197 5.50 -3.63 -19.73
N LEU A 198 5.49 -4.50 -20.74
CA LEU A 198 5.76 -4.12 -22.14
C LEU A 198 4.57 -3.39 -22.78
N VAL A 199 3.35 -3.73 -22.39
CA VAL A 199 2.14 -3.00 -22.80
C VAL A 199 2.21 -1.59 -22.24
N PHE A 200 2.54 -1.44 -20.95
CA PHE A 200 2.69 -0.17 -20.28
C PHE A 200 3.72 0.73 -20.98
N GLU A 201 4.93 0.23 -21.26
CA GLU A 201 5.96 0.97 -22.01
C GLU A 201 5.43 1.47 -23.36
N LYS A 202 4.72 0.61 -24.10
CA LYS A 202 4.15 0.97 -25.40
C LYS A 202 3.08 2.06 -25.27
N GLU A 203 2.23 2.00 -24.26
CA GLU A 203 1.21 3.03 -24.03
C GLU A 203 1.82 4.35 -23.55
N VAL A 204 2.93 4.33 -22.78
CA VAL A 204 3.71 5.52 -22.42
C VAL A 204 4.31 6.17 -23.67
N GLN A 205 4.97 5.39 -24.53
CA GLN A 205 5.59 5.90 -25.76
C GLN A 205 4.56 6.60 -26.66
N LYS A 206 3.39 5.97 -26.87
CA LYS A 206 2.28 6.60 -27.61
C LYS A 206 1.76 7.87 -26.94
N TYR A 207 1.71 7.90 -25.61
CA TYR A 207 1.28 9.09 -24.89
C TYR A 207 2.29 10.25 -25.03
N MET A 208 3.60 9.93 -25.03
CA MET A 208 4.67 10.91 -25.27
C MET A 208 4.58 11.55 -26.66
N GLU A 209 4.20 10.79 -27.69
CA GLU A 209 3.95 11.35 -29.03
C GLU A 209 2.82 12.40 -29.02
N LEU A 210 1.78 12.18 -28.20
CA LEU A 210 0.63 13.09 -28.06
C LEU A 210 0.85 14.23 -27.05
N ASN A 211 1.84 14.10 -26.17
CA ASN A 211 2.21 15.11 -25.18
C ASN A 211 3.74 15.23 -25.01
N PRO A 212 4.46 15.79 -26.01
CA PRO A 212 5.92 15.83 -25.97
C PRO A 212 6.51 16.68 -24.84
N SER A 213 5.72 17.56 -24.23
CA SER A 213 6.16 18.40 -23.11
C SER A 213 6.34 17.65 -21.79
N LYS A 214 5.73 16.47 -21.63
CA LYS A 214 5.86 15.66 -20.41
C LYS A 214 7.02 14.69 -20.56
N SER A 215 8.02 14.84 -19.70
CA SER A 215 9.06 13.83 -19.55
C SER A 215 8.55 12.65 -18.72
N TRP A 216 8.73 11.44 -19.25
CA TRP A 216 8.51 10.17 -18.55
C TRP A 216 9.82 9.51 -18.11
N SER A 217 10.96 10.18 -18.32
CA SER A 217 12.28 9.65 -17.99
C SER A 217 12.63 9.98 -16.54
N PHE A 218 12.08 9.19 -15.60
CA PHE A 218 12.34 9.34 -14.16
C PHE A 218 12.60 7.99 -13.49
N PRO A 219 13.38 7.94 -12.39
CA PRO A 219 13.91 6.67 -11.89
C PRO A 219 12.81 5.75 -11.37
N LYS A 220 11.78 6.31 -10.71
CA LYS A 220 10.63 5.55 -10.18
C LYS A 220 9.82 4.84 -11.28
N ALA A 221 9.72 5.39 -12.50
CA ALA A 221 9.11 4.68 -13.62
C ALA A 221 9.96 3.47 -14.00
N HIS A 222 11.27 3.67 -14.14
CA HIS A 222 12.18 2.59 -14.55
C HIS A 222 12.24 1.44 -13.54
N THR A 223 12.13 1.71 -12.23
CA THR A 223 12.25 0.65 -11.21
C THR A 223 11.20 -0.45 -11.37
N HIS A 224 10.07 -0.21 -12.07
CA HIS A 224 9.09 -1.23 -12.43
C HIS A 224 9.70 -2.38 -13.25
N LYS A 225 10.75 -2.12 -14.06
CA LYS A 225 11.54 -3.15 -14.76
C LYS A 225 12.02 -4.25 -13.81
N HIS A 226 12.34 -3.87 -12.58
CA HIS A 226 12.90 -4.76 -11.57
C HIS A 226 11.87 -5.33 -10.61
N MET A 227 10.62 -4.87 -10.67
CA MET A 227 9.52 -5.29 -9.78
C MET A 227 9.38 -6.80 -9.69
N PHE A 228 9.25 -7.49 -10.83
CA PHE A 228 9.06 -8.95 -10.84
C PHE A 228 10.34 -9.73 -10.53
N ASN A 229 11.53 -9.14 -10.76
CA ASN A 229 12.78 -9.74 -10.31
C ASN A 229 12.85 -9.72 -8.77
N ASP A 230 12.41 -8.61 -8.16
CA ASP A 230 12.32 -8.48 -6.72
C ASP A 230 11.29 -9.42 -6.13
N VAL A 231 10.13 -9.58 -6.79
CA VAL A 231 9.12 -10.57 -6.38
C VAL A 231 9.71 -11.99 -6.37
N GLN A 232 10.44 -12.37 -7.41
CA GLN A 232 11.07 -13.69 -7.49
C GLN A 232 12.16 -13.91 -6.42
N ARG A 233 12.90 -12.85 -6.06
CA ARG A 233 14.03 -12.94 -5.12
C ARG A 233 13.62 -12.79 -3.65
N LYS A 234 12.59 -11.98 -3.37
CA LYS A 234 12.23 -11.49 -2.03
C LYS A 234 10.80 -11.85 -1.61
N GLY A 235 10.00 -12.42 -2.52
CA GLY A 235 8.60 -12.77 -2.29
C GLY A 235 7.63 -11.64 -2.64
N ALA A 236 6.38 -11.74 -2.21
CA ALA A 236 5.36 -10.75 -2.55
C ALA A 236 5.69 -9.34 -2.03
N THR A 237 5.25 -8.30 -2.76
CA THR A 237 5.53 -6.89 -2.45
C THR A 237 5.05 -6.46 -1.05
N GLN A 238 4.04 -7.13 -0.50
CA GLN A 238 3.57 -6.92 0.87
C GLN A 238 4.67 -7.09 1.93
N ASN A 239 5.65 -7.96 1.71
CA ASN A 239 6.67 -8.29 2.69
C ASN A 239 7.75 -7.22 2.86
N TYR A 240 7.87 -6.30 1.91
CA TYR A 240 8.88 -5.24 1.91
C TYR A 240 8.28 -3.87 1.54
N ASN A 241 6.98 -3.72 1.77
CA ASN A 241 6.27 -2.45 1.60
C ASN A 241 6.49 -1.54 2.82
N THR A 242 6.65 -0.23 2.60
CA THR A 242 6.85 0.76 3.68
C THR A 242 5.57 1.22 4.36
N LYS A 243 4.38 0.85 3.86
CA LYS A 243 3.06 1.20 4.43
C LYS A 243 2.97 1.02 5.96
N PRO A 244 3.38 -0.11 6.56
CA PRO A 244 3.29 -0.28 8.01
C PRO A 244 4.12 0.75 8.76
N ASN A 245 5.35 1.02 8.29
CA ASN A 245 6.25 1.99 8.91
C ASN A 245 5.71 3.42 8.77
N GLU A 246 5.18 3.78 7.60
CA GLU A 246 4.57 5.10 7.38
C GLU A 246 3.34 5.33 8.25
N LYS A 247 2.46 4.33 8.37
CA LYS A 247 1.32 4.41 9.29
C LYS A 247 1.78 4.56 10.74
N CYS A 248 2.88 3.90 11.10
CA CYS A 248 3.47 3.99 12.44
C CYS A 248 4.02 5.39 12.75
N HIS A 249 4.53 6.13 11.76
CA HIS A 249 5.02 7.49 11.98
C HIS A 249 3.96 8.44 12.57
N GLY A 250 2.69 8.30 12.16
CA GLY A 250 1.59 9.08 12.73
C GLY A 250 1.40 8.80 14.22
N ALA A 251 1.38 7.52 14.59
CA ALA A 251 1.27 7.09 15.99
C ALA A 251 2.47 7.58 16.81
N PHE A 252 3.70 7.41 16.32
CA PHE A 252 4.89 7.89 17.01
C PHE A 252 4.93 9.41 17.16
N ASN A 253 4.51 10.17 16.15
CA ASN A 253 4.42 11.62 16.25
C ASN A 253 3.40 12.07 17.30
N ASN A 254 2.27 11.37 17.40
CA ASN A 254 1.27 11.65 18.44
C ASN A 254 1.79 11.27 19.83
N SER A 255 2.40 10.10 19.99
CA SER A 255 3.01 9.68 21.25
C SER A 255 4.11 10.63 21.68
N TYR A 256 4.98 11.06 20.76
CA TYR A 256 6.00 12.07 21.01
C TYR A 256 5.38 13.37 21.54
N LYS A 257 4.33 13.89 20.88
CA LYS A 257 3.69 15.18 21.21
C LYS A 257 2.83 15.15 22.48
N PHE A 258 2.09 14.07 22.71
CA PHE A 258 1.02 14.04 23.72
C PHE A 258 1.34 13.16 24.93
N ILE A 259 2.28 12.22 24.80
CA ILE A 259 2.58 11.23 25.84
C ILE A 259 3.95 11.50 26.47
N THR A 260 4.92 11.97 25.70
CA THR A 260 6.29 12.17 26.21
C THR A 260 6.55 13.60 26.70
N ASN A 261 7.53 13.74 27.59
CA ASN A 261 8.05 15.04 28.02
C ASN A 261 9.21 15.58 27.15
N PHE A 262 9.34 15.09 25.91
CA PHE A 262 10.40 15.45 24.95
C PHE A 262 11.84 15.12 25.38
N LYS A 263 12.04 14.33 26.44
CA LYS A 263 13.34 13.82 26.90
C LYS A 263 13.24 12.32 27.08
N ASN A 264 14.30 11.53 26.82
CA ASN A 264 14.27 10.07 26.99
C ASN A 264 12.97 9.44 26.46
N VAL A 265 12.64 9.79 25.22
CA VAL A 265 11.34 9.54 24.58
C VAL A 265 11.10 8.04 24.38
N ALA A 266 12.12 7.30 23.93
CA ALA A 266 11.97 5.89 23.60
C ALA A 266 11.49 5.03 24.79
N PRO A 267 12.08 5.10 25.99
CA PRO A 267 11.55 4.38 27.17
C PRO A 267 10.11 4.78 27.54
N GLN A 268 9.72 6.03 27.34
CA GLN A 268 8.36 6.50 27.65
C GLN A 268 7.34 5.94 26.67
N ILE A 269 7.64 5.99 25.37
CA ILE A 269 6.80 5.39 24.33
C ILE A 269 6.66 3.89 24.57
N LEU A 270 7.77 3.18 24.82
CA LEU A 270 7.74 1.73 25.05
C LEU A 270 6.91 1.35 26.29
N ARG A 271 7.00 2.13 27.37
CA ARG A 271 6.19 1.89 28.58
C ARG A 271 4.70 2.07 28.31
N PHE A 272 4.34 3.10 27.54
CA PHE A 272 2.95 3.35 27.16
C PHE A 272 2.44 2.26 26.22
N ASP A 273 3.22 1.90 25.21
CA ASP A 273 2.90 0.84 24.25
C ASP A 273 2.70 -0.52 24.95
N HIS A 274 3.55 -0.83 25.93
CA HIS A 274 3.37 -2.02 26.76
C HIS A 274 2.07 -1.97 27.59
N ALA A 275 1.74 -0.82 28.18
CA ALA A 275 0.50 -0.67 28.95
C ALA A 275 -0.74 -0.76 28.04
N ASP A 276 -0.69 -0.20 26.84
CA ASP A 276 -1.74 -0.29 25.83
C ASP A 276 -1.95 -1.73 25.40
N LEU A 277 -0.86 -2.46 25.08
CA LEU A 277 -0.92 -3.89 24.74
C LEU A 277 -1.56 -4.73 25.84
N VAL A 278 -1.17 -4.52 27.10
CA VAL A 278 -1.78 -5.23 28.25
C VAL A 278 -3.27 -4.91 28.37
N ALA A 279 -3.66 -3.64 28.19
CA ALA A 279 -5.06 -3.25 28.24
C ALA A 279 -5.88 -3.85 27.08
N THR A 280 -5.31 -3.92 25.88
CA THR A 280 -5.92 -4.58 24.72
C THR A 280 -6.11 -6.07 24.97
N MET A 281 -5.09 -6.78 25.46
CA MET A 281 -5.22 -8.20 25.79
C MET A 281 -6.33 -8.47 26.81
N ILE A 282 -6.40 -7.66 27.87
CA ILE A 282 -7.48 -7.78 28.87
C ILE A 282 -8.85 -7.53 28.22
N ARG A 283 -8.95 -6.56 27.31
CA ARG A 283 -10.21 -6.27 26.60
C ARG A 283 -10.61 -7.43 25.70
N ASP A 284 -9.68 -7.98 24.94
CA ASP A 284 -9.91 -9.12 24.04
C ASP A 284 -10.38 -10.36 24.83
N ASP A 285 -9.79 -10.62 26.01
CA ASP A 285 -10.21 -11.71 26.89
C ASP A 285 -11.65 -11.52 27.42
N ILE A 286 -12.02 -10.29 27.78
CA ILE A 286 -13.39 -9.95 28.20
C ILE A 286 -14.37 -10.14 27.02
N ASP A 287 -14.03 -9.62 25.85
CA ASP A 287 -14.88 -9.72 24.66
C ASP A 287 -15.06 -11.20 24.24
N TYR A 288 -14.02 -12.02 24.35
CA TYR A 288 -14.09 -13.47 24.12
C TYR A 288 -15.00 -14.18 25.13
N LEU A 289 -14.91 -13.81 26.42
CA LEU A 289 -15.78 -14.35 27.47
C LEU A 289 -17.25 -13.99 27.20
N ASP A 290 -17.54 -12.72 26.91
CA ASP A 290 -18.89 -12.23 26.64
C ASP A 290 -19.48 -12.94 25.41
N GLN A 291 -18.69 -13.14 24.36
CA GLN A 291 -19.10 -13.91 23.19
C GLN A 291 -19.41 -15.37 23.55
N SER A 292 -18.55 -16.02 24.36
CA SER A 292 -18.75 -17.40 24.80
C SER A 292 -20.01 -17.57 25.65
N LEU A 293 -20.27 -16.64 26.57
CA LEU A 293 -21.48 -16.62 27.41
C LEU A 293 -22.74 -16.40 26.57
N SER A 294 -22.69 -15.51 25.57
CA SER A 294 -23.82 -15.28 24.67
C SER A 294 -24.18 -16.54 23.86
N GLN A 295 -23.18 -17.28 23.38
CA GLN A 295 -23.39 -18.54 22.66
C GLN A 295 -23.91 -19.66 23.58
N ALA A 296 -23.41 -19.75 24.81
CA ALA A 296 -23.90 -20.71 25.80
C ALA A 296 -25.37 -20.45 26.17
N ASN A 297 -25.77 -19.19 26.33
CA ASN A 297 -27.16 -18.83 26.63
C ASN A 297 -28.11 -19.20 25.47
N ILE A 298 -27.71 -18.95 24.20
CA ILE A 298 -28.48 -19.38 23.02
C ILE A 298 -28.66 -20.91 22.99
N SER A 299 -27.61 -21.68 23.32
CA SER A 299 -27.68 -23.15 23.37
C SER A 299 -28.55 -23.70 24.50
N SER A 300 -28.76 -22.91 25.56
CA SER A 300 -29.56 -23.29 26.73
C SER A 300 -31.06 -23.04 26.53
N GLU A 301 -31.44 -22.05 25.72
CA GLU A 301 -32.83 -21.79 25.35
C GLU A 301 -33.39 -22.87 24.40
N ASP A 302 -32.55 -23.47 23.55
CA ASP A 302 -32.93 -24.63 22.70
C ASP A 302 -33.09 -25.96 23.49
N ARG A 303 -32.79 -25.98 24.79
CA ARG A 303 -32.85 -27.18 25.65
C ARG A 303 -34.03 -27.24 26.63
N ALA A 304 -35.05 -26.41 26.43
CA ALA A 304 -36.40 -26.65 26.95
C ALA A 304 -37.27 -27.12 25.77
N THR A 305 -37.49 -28.41 25.52
CA THR A 305 -38.39 -29.25 26.32
C THR A 305 -38.25 -30.70 25.86
N THR A 306 -37.61 -31.56 26.65
CA THR A 306 -37.89 -33.01 26.59
C THR A 306 -37.77 -33.52 28.00
N TRP A 307 -38.91 -33.60 28.68
CA TRP A 307 -38.99 -34.16 30.03
C TRP A 307 -38.60 -35.63 29.94
N LYS A 308 -37.44 -36.00 30.50
CA LYS A 308 -37.13 -37.41 30.75
C LYS A 308 -38.00 -37.89 31.90
N ILE A 309 -39.18 -38.42 31.55
CA ILE A 309 -39.99 -39.21 32.47
C ILE A 309 -39.15 -40.43 32.83
N ILE A 310 -38.76 -40.58 34.09
CA ILE A 310 -38.22 -41.83 34.60
C ILE A 310 -39.41 -42.72 34.94
N GLY A 311 -39.75 -43.63 34.02
CA GLY A 311 -40.90 -44.53 34.11
C GLY A 311 -41.26 -45.14 32.75
N THR A 312 -42.21 -46.08 32.74
CA THR A 312 -42.83 -46.60 31.50
C THR A 312 -44.07 -45.78 31.15
N ASP A 313 -44.59 -45.89 29.93
CA ASP A 313 -45.74 -45.12 29.39
C ASP A 313 -46.99 -45.06 30.28
N HIS A 314 -47.14 -45.95 31.27
CA HIS A 314 -48.30 -46.01 32.17
C HIS A 314 -48.00 -45.80 33.66
N VAL A 315 -46.73 -45.62 34.06
CA VAL A 315 -46.35 -45.36 35.46
C VAL A 315 -45.13 -44.44 35.50
N SER A 316 -45.30 -43.22 36.00
CA SER A 316 -44.21 -42.32 36.39
C SER A 316 -44.06 -42.30 37.91
N LEU A 317 -42.82 -42.40 38.40
CA LEU A 317 -42.49 -42.28 39.82
C LEU A 317 -41.92 -40.90 40.11
N GLY A 318 -42.58 -40.16 41.00
CA GLY A 318 -42.18 -38.81 41.44
C GLY A 318 -43.34 -37.83 41.35
N SER A 319 -43.63 -37.12 42.43
CA SER A 319 -44.61 -36.03 42.43
C SER A 319 -44.01 -34.79 41.75
N PRO A 320 -44.73 -34.10 40.85
CA PRO A 320 -44.26 -32.85 40.25
C PRO A 320 -44.29 -31.74 41.30
N CYS A 321 -43.21 -31.60 42.07
CA CYS A 321 -42.99 -30.42 42.89
C CYS A 321 -42.12 -29.42 42.12
N THR A 322 -42.55 -28.16 42.12
CA THR A 322 -41.74 -27.04 41.65
C THR A 322 -40.47 -26.91 42.50
N PRO A 323 -39.32 -26.55 41.91
CA PRO A 323 -38.08 -26.36 42.66
C PRO A 323 -38.27 -25.29 43.74
N ILE A 324 -37.90 -25.59 44.97
CA ILE A 324 -37.87 -24.62 46.08
C ILE A 324 -36.43 -24.38 46.50
N SER A 325 -36.16 -23.21 47.09
CA SER A 325 -34.84 -22.88 47.61
C SER A 325 -34.59 -23.60 48.94
N PHE A 326 -33.32 -23.88 49.26
CA PHE A 326 -32.96 -24.56 50.53
C PHE A 326 -33.39 -23.79 51.78
N SER A 327 -33.56 -22.47 51.68
CA SER A 327 -34.05 -21.59 52.75
C SER A 327 -35.53 -21.79 53.10
N GLU A 328 -36.30 -22.49 52.26
CA GLU A 328 -37.74 -22.76 52.48
C GLU A 328 -37.99 -24.17 53.04
N LEU A 329 -36.92 -24.90 53.39
CA LEU A 329 -36.95 -26.27 53.93
C LEU A 329 -36.64 -26.37 55.44
N GLU A 330 -36.40 -25.25 56.11
CA GLU A 330 -36.30 -25.10 57.58
C GLU A 330 -37.52 -24.36 58.15
#